data_AF-A0A7S1RQN4-F1
#
_entry.id   AF-A0A7S1RQN4-F1
#
_cell.length_a   1.000
_cell.length_b   1.000
_cell.length_c   1.000
_cell.angle_alpha   90.00
_cell.angle_beta   90.00
_cell.angle_gamma   90.00
#
_symmetry.space_group_name_H-M   'P 1'
#
loop_
_entity.id
_entity.type
_entity.pdbx_description
1 polymer ?
#
loop_
_entity_poly.entity_id
_entity_poly.type
_entity_poly.pdbx_seq_one_letter_code
_entity_poly.pdbx_strand_id
1 'polypeptide(L)'
;VEENRLTTGFFSLGMDSLDLVRIRNRIGVILGYEVSTTLLLDHPNVAAAADFLDKERGTGKYKHFDICSSIWDSMAEKDIMFILDKFVKFYTLPQYQTKFEEALHKSGGASNKMYAEFIKPIRNEVEGPILLSNEVISEAGSTSIIKARQEFGEWLGTNGNDYPRVRKKHSEVLGLLRLNAEM
;
A
#
# COMPACT_ATOMS: atom_id res chain seq x y z
N VAL A 1 -19.81 23.26 6.80
CA VAL A 1 -19.42 23.73 5.45
C VAL A 1 -18.86 22.58 4.58
N GLU A 2 -18.89 21.31 5.05
CA GLU A 2 -18.45 20.13 4.28
C GLU A 2 -19.34 19.72 3.09
N GLU A 3 -20.60 20.16 3.04
CA GLU A 3 -21.65 19.59 2.19
C GLU A 3 -21.39 19.74 0.67
N ASN A 4 -20.58 20.72 0.26
CA ASN A 4 -20.31 20.98 -1.16
C ASN A 4 -19.29 20.00 -1.78
N ARG A 5 -18.40 19.37 -0.98
CA ARG A 5 -17.31 18.54 -1.54
C ARG A 5 -17.81 17.22 -2.11
N LEU A 6 -18.92 16.70 -1.61
CA LEU A 6 -19.50 15.43 -2.07
C LEU A 6 -20.17 15.54 -3.43
N THR A 7 -20.71 16.73 -3.75
CA THR A 7 -21.40 17.02 -5.01
C THR A 7 -20.51 17.74 -6.03
N THR A 8 -19.35 18.25 -5.62
CA THR A 8 -18.36 18.86 -6.52
C THR A 8 -17.71 17.80 -7.39
N GLY A 9 -17.57 18.09 -8.68
CA GLY A 9 -16.97 17.15 -9.64
C GLY A 9 -15.50 16.85 -9.36
N PHE A 10 -15.03 15.62 -9.62
CA PHE A 10 -13.65 15.20 -9.38
C PHE A 10 -12.62 16.08 -10.09
N PHE A 11 -12.84 16.42 -11.36
CA PHE A 11 -11.97 17.34 -12.10
C PHE A 11 -12.00 18.76 -11.52
N SER A 12 -13.15 19.20 -11.01
CA SER A 12 -13.27 20.50 -10.33
C SER A 12 -12.56 20.52 -8.98
N LEU A 13 -12.30 19.35 -8.37
CA LEU A 13 -11.44 19.18 -7.20
C LEU A 13 -9.94 19.10 -7.56
N GLY A 14 -9.59 19.19 -8.85
CA GLY A 14 -8.21 19.14 -9.33
C GLY A 14 -7.67 17.74 -9.61
N MET A 15 -8.52 16.71 -9.60
CA MET A 15 -8.12 15.35 -9.99
C MET A 15 -7.93 15.24 -11.51
N ASP A 16 -7.00 14.42 -11.94
CA ASP A 16 -6.81 14.09 -13.34
C ASP A 16 -7.31 12.68 -13.71
N SER A 17 -7.18 12.28 -14.97
CA SER A 17 -7.62 10.97 -15.44
C SER A 17 -6.89 9.81 -14.77
N LEU A 18 -5.62 9.98 -14.39
CA LEU A 18 -4.85 8.94 -13.70
C LEU A 18 -5.33 8.80 -12.25
N ASP A 19 -5.68 9.90 -11.59
CA ASP A 19 -6.30 9.88 -10.26
C ASP A 19 -7.64 9.13 -10.29
N LEU A 20 -8.48 9.37 -11.30
CA LEU A 20 -9.74 8.62 -11.46
C LEU A 20 -9.51 7.13 -11.64
N VAL A 21 -8.50 6.73 -12.41
CA VAL A 21 -8.13 5.31 -12.57
C VAL A 21 -7.71 4.71 -11.22
N ARG A 22 -6.92 5.42 -10.41
CA ARG A 22 -6.51 4.98 -9.07
C ARG A 22 -7.70 4.82 -8.13
N ILE A 23 -8.60 5.80 -8.10
CA ILE A 23 -9.81 5.76 -7.27
C ILE A 23 -10.70 4.58 -7.69
N ARG A 24 -10.92 4.38 -9.00
CA ARG A 24 -11.71 3.26 -9.52
C ARG A 24 -11.11 1.91 -9.11
N ASN A 25 -9.79 1.74 -9.23
CA ASN A 25 -9.12 0.52 -8.82
C ASN A 25 -9.28 0.27 -7.31
N ARG A 26 -9.11 1.30 -6.48
CA ARG A 26 -9.29 1.21 -5.02
C ARG A 26 -10.73 0.84 -4.64
N ILE A 27 -11.73 1.43 -5.28
CA ILE A 27 -13.14 1.06 -5.08
C ILE A 27 -13.34 -0.43 -5.41
N GLY A 28 -12.79 -0.90 -6.54
CA GLY A 28 -12.86 -2.32 -6.92
C GLY A 28 -12.24 -3.26 -5.89
N VAL A 29 -11.07 -2.90 -5.34
CA VAL A 29 -10.40 -3.67 -4.27
C VAL A 29 -11.25 -3.73 -3.00
N ILE A 30 -11.76 -2.58 -2.55
CA ILE A 30 -12.54 -2.48 -1.30
C ILE A 30 -13.88 -3.20 -1.42
N LEU A 31 -14.54 -3.11 -2.58
CA LEU A 31 -15.85 -3.71 -2.80
C LEU A 31 -15.77 -5.17 -3.25
N GLY A 32 -14.63 -5.64 -3.76
CA GLY A 32 -14.47 -7.00 -4.28
C GLY A 32 -15.22 -7.25 -5.60
N TYR A 33 -15.39 -6.22 -6.44
CA TYR A 33 -16.06 -6.31 -7.74
C TYR A 33 -15.29 -5.55 -8.83
N GLU A 34 -15.41 -5.99 -10.07
CA GLU A 34 -14.88 -5.24 -11.22
C GLU A 34 -15.76 -4.01 -11.45
N VAL A 35 -15.23 -2.83 -11.15
CA VAL A 35 -15.95 -1.58 -11.36
C VAL A 35 -15.71 -1.08 -12.79
N SER A 36 -16.77 -0.58 -13.45
CA SER A 36 -16.68 -0.01 -14.80
C SER A 36 -15.55 1.03 -14.90
N THR A 37 -14.78 0.99 -15.98
CA THR A 37 -13.72 1.96 -16.27
C THR A 37 -14.24 3.39 -16.43
N THR A 38 -15.53 3.54 -16.74
CA THR A 38 -16.21 4.83 -16.91
C THR A 38 -16.95 5.31 -15.66
N LEU A 39 -16.97 4.54 -14.55
CA LEU A 39 -17.79 4.85 -13.37
C LEU A 39 -17.67 6.33 -12.95
N LEU A 40 -16.44 6.80 -12.76
CA LEU A 40 -16.17 8.15 -12.24
C LEU A 40 -16.28 9.24 -13.30
N LEU A 41 -16.44 8.87 -14.57
CA LEU A 41 -16.79 9.79 -15.66
C LEU A 41 -18.31 9.93 -15.77
N ASP A 42 -19.03 8.81 -15.64
CA ASP A 42 -20.50 8.75 -15.69
C ASP A 42 -21.13 9.35 -14.41
N HIS A 43 -20.43 9.19 -13.29
CA HIS A 43 -20.82 9.70 -11.97
C HIS A 43 -19.71 10.61 -11.42
N PRO A 44 -19.64 11.87 -11.87
CA PRO A 44 -18.43 12.69 -11.77
C PRO A 44 -18.18 13.29 -10.38
N ASN A 45 -18.92 12.89 -9.34
CA ASN A 45 -18.71 13.32 -7.96
C ASN A 45 -18.96 12.17 -6.98
N VAL A 46 -18.52 12.34 -5.74
CA VAL A 46 -18.56 11.30 -4.71
C VAL A 46 -19.99 10.82 -4.44
N ALA A 47 -20.95 11.75 -4.31
CA ALA A 47 -22.34 11.42 -4.02
C ALA A 47 -22.96 10.58 -5.14
N ALA A 48 -22.81 11.00 -6.39
CA ALA A 48 -23.33 10.29 -7.56
C ALA A 48 -22.69 8.90 -7.71
N ALA A 49 -21.38 8.78 -7.48
CA ALA A 49 -20.67 7.52 -7.58
C ALA A 49 -21.10 6.54 -6.47
N ALA A 50 -21.24 7.03 -5.24
CA ALA A 50 -21.70 6.23 -4.10
C ALA A 50 -23.15 5.75 -4.29
N ASP A 51 -24.06 6.64 -4.70
CA ASP A 51 -25.46 6.30 -4.98
C ASP A 51 -25.59 5.25 -6.08
N PHE A 52 -24.78 5.36 -7.12
CA PHE A 52 -24.74 4.37 -8.19
C PHE A 52 -24.24 3.01 -7.69
N LEU A 53 -23.13 2.99 -6.96
CA LEU A 53 -22.55 1.76 -6.41
C LEU A 53 -23.50 1.08 -5.42
N ASP A 54 -24.22 1.83 -4.59
CA ASP A 54 -25.18 1.27 -3.63
C ASP A 54 -26.39 0.66 -4.34
N LYS A 55 -26.86 1.28 -5.45
CA LYS A 55 -27.93 0.71 -6.30
C LYS A 55 -27.50 -0.55 -7.03
N GLU A 56 -26.24 -0.63 -7.43
CA GLU A 56 -25.70 -1.80 -8.13
C GLU A 56 -25.28 -2.92 -7.15
N ARG A 57 -25.26 -2.66 -5.85
CA ARG A 57 -24.96 -3.68 -4.84
C ARG A 57 -26.03 -4.77 -4.86
N GLY A 58 -25.63 -5.99 -5.20
CA GLY A 58 -26.51 -7.17 -5.22
C GLY A 58 -27.25 -7.41 -6.53
N THR A 59 -27.03 -6.60 -7.58
CA THR A 59 -27.64 -6.80 -8.90
C THR A 59 -26.97 -7.93 -9.71
N GLY A 60 -25.81 -8.42 -9.26
CA GLY A 60 -25.00 -9.43 -9.96
C GLY A 60 -24.42 -8.95 -11.31
N LYS A 61 -24.60 -7.66 -11.63
CA LYS A 61 -24.21 -7.04 -12.89
C LYS A 61 -22.69 -6.90 -13.02
N TYR A 62 -22.00 -6.71 -11.90
CA TYR A 62 -20.54 -6.75 -11.83
C TYR A 62 -20.09 -8.14 -11.45
N LYS A 63 -19.25 -8.74 -12.32
CA LYS A 63 -18.62 -10.02 -12.00
C LYS A 63 -17.78 -9.82 -10.74
N HIS A 64 -17.82 -10.82 -9.86
CA HIS A 64 -16.81 -10.96 -8.83
C HIS A 64 -15.47 -11.04 -9.58
N PHE A 65 -14.71 -9.96 -9.51
CA PHE A 65 -13.36 -9.94 -10.04
C PHE A 65 -12.52 -10.74 -9.07
N ASP A 66 -11.63 -11.59 -9.56
CA ASP A 66 -10.56 -12.09 -8.70
C ASP A 66 -9.91 -10.85 -8.08
N ILE A 67 -10.13 -10.71 -6.78
CA ILE A 67 -9.76 -9.55 -5.97
C ILE A 67 -8.33 -9.18 -6.35
N CYS A 68 -8.04 -7.91 -6.66
CA CYS A 68 -6.66 -7.43 -6.55
C CYS A 68 -6.21 -7.83 -5.14
N SER A 69 -5.40 -8.89 -5.06
CA SER A 69 -5.04 -9.56 -3.82
C SER A 69 -4.44 -8.58 -2.82
N SER A 70 -3.89 -7.48 -3.33
CA SER A 70 -3.39 -6.36 -2.56
C SER A 70 -3.61 -5.01 -3.22
N ILE A 71 -3.55 -3.93 -2.42
CA ILE A 71 -3.40 -2.55 -2.89
C ILE A 71 -2.21 -2.41 -3.87
N TRP A 72 -1.13 -3.18 -3.69
CA TRP A 72 0.05 -3.14 -4.57
C TRP A 72 -0.27 -3.44 -6.04
N ASP A 73 -1.28 -4.26 -6.33
CA ASP A 73 -1.73 -4.57 -7.71
C ASP A 73 -2.22 -3.32 -8.46
N SER A 74 -2.69 -2.32 -7.72
CA SER A 74 -3.24 -1.08 -8.29
C SER A 74 -2.24 0.08 -8.34
N MET A 75 -1.06 -0.08 -7.76
CA MET A 75 -0.06 0.99 -7.66
C MET A 75 0.82 1.05 -8.91
N ALA A 76 1.14 2.26 -9.36
CA ALA A 76 2.14 2.40 -10.41
C ALA A 76 3.54 2.15 -9.83
N GLU A 77 4.46 1.64 -10.66
CA GLU A 77 5.85 1.36 -10.25
C GLU A 77 6.50 2.56 -9.54
N LYS A 78 6.25 3.78 -10.02
CA LYS A 78 6.78 5.02 -9.42
C LYS A 78 6.33 5.24 -7.97
N ASP A 79 5.11 4.85 -7.62
CA ASP A 79 4.57 5.04 -6.27
C ASP A 79 5.15 3.97 -5.32
N ILE A 80 5.29 2.74 -5.81
CA ILE A 80 5.96 1.66 -5.06
C ILE A 80 7.42 2.06 -4.78
N MET A 81 8.13 2.52 -5.81
CA MET A 81 9.51 3.00 -5.67
C MET A 81 9.62 4.17 -4.68
N PHE A 82 8.69 5.13 -4.73
CA PHE A 82 8.65 6.25 -3.79
C PHE A 82 8.51 5.79 -2.33
N ILE A 83 7.68 4.78 -2.06
CA ILE A 83 7.55 4.19 -0.73
C ILE A 83 8.85 3.53 -0.29
N LEU A 84 9.44 2.68 -1.14
CA LEU A 84 10.66 1.96 -0.79
C LEU A 84 11.86 2.92 -0.60
N ASP A 85 11.97 3.97 -1.42
CA ASP A 85 13.01 5.00 -1.26
C ASP A 85 12.85 5.76 0.06
N LYS A 86 11.61 6.00 0.51
CA LYS A 86 11.38 6.56 1.86
C LYS A 86 11.86 5.59 2.93
N PHE A 87 11.58 4.29 2.83
CA PHE A 87 12.10 3.30 3.79
C PHE A 87 13.62 3.32 3.85
N VAL A 88 14.30 3.25 2.70
CA VAL A 88 15.76 3.33 2.62
C VAL A 88 16.28 4.60 3.29
N LYS A 89 15.70 5.75 2.95
CA LYS A 89 16.10 7.05 3.51
C LYS A 89 16.00 7.08 5.03
N PHE A 90 14.88 6.62 5.59
CA PHE A 90 14.68 6.61 7.03
C PHE A 90 15.59 5.60 7.72
N TYR A 91 15.67 4.37 7.22
CA TYR A 91 16.52 3.35 7.83
C TYR A 91 18.00 3.71 7.81
N THR A 92 18.47 4.50 6.85
CA THR A 92 19.86 4.98 6.79
C THR A 92 20.20 6.04 7.84
N LEU A 93 19.20 6.69 8.46
CA LEU A 93 19.48 7.75 9.44
C LEU A 93 20.18 7.18 10.69
N PRO A 94 21.16 7.91 11.29
CA PRO A 94 21.95 7.41 12.41
C PRO A 94 21.11 6.87 13.58
N GLN A 95 20.02 7.55 13.93
CA GLN A 95 19.18 7.11 15.05
C GLN A 95 18.52 5.74 14.83
N TYR A 96 18.25 5.35 13.58
CA TYR A 96 17.69 4.04 13.27
C TYR A 96 18.77 2.98 13.14
N GLN A 97 19.94 3.33 12.60
CA GLN A 97 21.11 2.45 12.60
C GLN A 97 21.51 2.03 14.03
N THR A 98 21.55 2.98 14.98
CA THR A 98 21.78 2.67 16.40
C THR A 98 20.69 1.75 16.97
N LYS A 99 19.41 2.00 16.67
CA LYS A 99 18.31 1.10 17.10
C LYS A 99 18.46 -0.32 16.53
N PHE A 100 18.93 -0.49 15.30
CA PHE A 100 19.20 -1.81 14.71
C PHE A 100 20.38 -2.52 15.38
N GLU A 101 21.45 -1.80 15.74
CA GLU A 101 22.57 -2.36 16.49
C GLU A 101 22.16 -2.82 17.88
N GLU A 102 21.36 -2.03 18.60
CA GLU A 102 20.80 -2.43 19.89
C GLU A 102 19.89 -3.65 19.76
N ALA A 103 19.03 -3.69 18.75
CA ALA A 103 18.16 -4.84 18.48
C ALA A 103 18.99 -6.10 18.19
N LEU A 104 20.07 -5.97 17.42
CA LEU A 104 20.98 -7.06 17.13
C LEU A 104 21.67 -7.57 18.41
N HIS A 105 22.21 -6.67 19.23
CA HIS A 105 22.83 -7.02 20.51
C HIS A 105 21.84 -7.73 21.45
N LYS A 106 20.62 -7.22 21.57
CA LYS A 106 19.54 -7.82 22.38
C LYS A 106 19.12 -9.19 21.86
N SER A 107 19.16 -9.39 20.54
CA SER A 107 18.82 -10.69 19.93
C SER A 107 19.91 -11.76 20.12
N GLY A 108 21.15 -11.37 20.46
CA GLY A 108 22.23 -12.33 20.75
C GLY A 108 22.63 -13.24 19.58
N GLY A 109 22.41 -12.82 18.32
CA GLY A 109 22.65 -13.66 17.15
C GLY A 109 21.54 -14.71 16.89
N ALA A 110 20.34 -14.48 17.42
CA ALA A 110 19.20 -15.34 17.20
C ALA A 110 18.76 -15.40 15.72
N SER A 111 17.90 -16.38 15.40
CA SER A 111 17.36 -16.57 14.06
C SER A 111 16.69 -15.31 13.51
N ASN A 112 16.61 -15.20 12.18
CA ASN A 112 15.94 -14.08 11.49
C ASN A 112 14.54 -13.80 12.05
N LYS A 113 13.80 -14.85 12.43
CA LYS A 113 12.46 -14.74 13.02
C LYS A 113 12.48 -14.03 14.38
N MET A 114 13.45 -14.34 15.23
CA MET A 114 13.55 -13.72 16.55
C MET A 114 14.05 -12.28 16.45
N TYR A 115 15.03 -12.01 15.60
CA TYR A 115 15.48 -10.65 15.33
C TYR A 115 14.38 -9.77 14.71
N ALA A 116 13.52 -10.34 13.83
CA ALA A 116 12.37 -9.65 13.26
C ALA A 116 11.40 -9.10 14.32
N GLU A 117 11.23 -9.79 15.45
CA GLU A 117 10.40 -9.30 16.57
C GLU A 117 11.04 -8.10 17.27
N PHE A 118 12.37 -8.05 17.41
CA PHE A 118 13.08 -6.93 18.02
C PHE A 118 13.04 -5.65 17.18
N ILE A 119 13.03 -5.76 15.85
CA ILE A 119 12.94 -4.61 14.95
C ILE A 119 11.50 -4.18 14.65
N LYS A 120 10.50 -4.96 15.06
CA LYS A 120 9.08 -4.64 14.83
C LYS A 120 8.68 -3.23 15.34
N PRO A 121 9.11 -2.76 16.52
CA PRO A 121 8.84 -1.38 16.94
C PRO A 121 9.44 -0.33 16.00
N ILE A 122 10.67 -0.57 15.51
CA ILE A 122 11.36 0.31 14.55
C ILE A 122 10.57 0.39 13.25
N ARG A 123 10.13 -0.76 12.75
CA ARG A 123 9.30 -0.82 11.54
C ARG A 123 7.95 -0.13 11.73
N ASN A 124 7.31 -0.26 12.89
CA ASN A 124 6.06 0.45 13.17
C ASN A 124 6.25 1.98 13.15
N GLU A 125 7.34 2.48 13.74
CA GLU A 125 7.68 3.91 13.79
C GLU A 125 7.97 4.49 12.40
N VAL A 126 8.65 3.73 11.54
CA VAL A 126 9.04 4.17 10.18
C VAL A 126 7.95 3.89 9.15
N GLU A 127 7.54 2.63 9.03
CA GLU A 127 6.66 2.16 7.95
C GLU A 127 5.23 2.62 8.15
N GLY A 128 4.73 2.69 9.39
CA GLY A 128 3.35 3.06 9.70
C GLY A 128 2.94 4.40 9.07
N PRO A 129 3.63 5.51 9.38
CA PRO A 129 3.32 6.83 8.80
C PRO A 129 3.49 6.86 7.27
N ILE A 130 4.50 6.17 6.73
CA ILE A 130 4.76 6.16 5.29
C ILE A 130 3.63 5.42 4.57
N LEU A 131 3.29 4.21 5.00
CA LEU A 131 2.22 3.39 4.41
C LEU A 131 0.86 4.08 4.53
N LEU A 132 0.57 4.72 5.67
CA LEU A 132 -0.64 5.53 5.85
C LEU A 132 -0.69 6.70 4.87
N SER A 133 0.40 7.47 4.76
CA SER A 133 0.44 8.65 3.89
C SER A 133 0.34 8.34 2.40
N ASN A 134 0.59 7.08 2.02
CA ASN A 134 0.41 6.57 0.67
C ASN A 134 -0.82 5.65 0.55
N GLU A 135 -1.69 5.65 1.56
CA GLU A 135 -2.97 4.93 1.58
C GLU A 135 -2.86 3.42 1.35
N VAL A 136 -1.71 2.83 1.67
CA VAL A 136 -1.49 1.37 1.63
C VAL A 136 -2.17 0.68 2.81
N ILE A 137 -2.29 1.39 3.93
CA ILE A 137 -3.01 0.93 5.13
C ILE A 137 -3.98 2.03 5.58
N SER A 138 -5.02 1.64 6.32
CA SER A 138 -6.00 2.57 6.90
C SER A 138 -5.65 3.03 8.32
N GLU A 139 -4.77 2.30 9.02
CA GLU A 139 -4.37 2.59 10.39
C GLU A 139 -2.91 2.21 10.65
N ALA A 140 -2.20 2.93 11.54
CA ALA A 140 -0.81 2.68 11.91
C ALA A 140 -0.61 1.46 12.84
N GLY A 141 -1.56 0.51 12.84
CA GLY A 141 -1.50 -0.68 13.67
C GLY A 141 -0.45 -1.67 13.18
N SER A 142 0.26 -2.32 14.10
CA SER A 142 1.30 -3.30 13.74
C SER A 142 0.75 -4.44 12.88
N THR A 143 -0.50 -4.87 13.11
CA THR A 143 -1.19 -5.87 12.29
C THR A 143 -1.36 -5.40 10.84
N SER A 144 -1.82 -4.17 10.64
CA SER A 144 -2.04 -3.59 9.32
C SER A 144 -0.74 -3.43 8.55
N ILE A 145 0.34 -3.02 9.24
CA ILE A 145 1.69 -2.96 8.67
C ILE A 145 2.19 -4.36 8.30
N ILE A 146 2.06 -5.36 9.19
CA ILE A 146 2.46 -6.75 8.90
C ILE A 146 1.74 -7.26 7.66
N LYS A 147 0.41 -7.06 7.60
CA LYS A 147 -0.42 -7.50 6.47
C LYS A 147 0.02 -6.84 5.16
N ALA A 148 0.21 -5.52 5.13
CA ALA A 148 0.66 -4.81 3.94
C ALA A 148 2.00 -5.34 3.41
N ARG A 149 2.91 -5.76 4.29
CA ARG A 149 4.19 -6.36 3.89
C ARG A 149 4.04 -7.78 3.35
N GLN A 150 3.20 -8.58 3.98
CA GLN A 150 2.93 -9.94 3.52
C GLN A 150 2.39 -9.88 2.09
N GLU A 151 1.38 -9.03 1.89
CA GLU A 151 0.81 -8.76 0.57
C GLU A 151 1.85 -8.21 -0.42
N PHE A 152 2.77 -7.33 0.02
CA PHE A 152 3.86 -6.85 -0.83
C PHE A 152 4.80 -7.97 -1.26
N GLY A 153 5.14 -8.88 -0.35
CA GLY A 153 5.98 -10.04 -0.62
C GLY A 153 5.34 -10.99 -1.62
N GLU A 154 4.05 -11.30 -1.42
CA GLU A 154 3.25 -12.11 -2.36
C GLU A 154 3.17 -11.44 -3.74
N TRP A 155 2.88 -10.13 -3.78
CA TRP A 155 2.87 -9.34 -5.00
C TRP A 155 4.21 -9.36 -5.72
N LEU A 156 5.33 -9.22 -5.00
CA LEU A 156 6.67 -9.24 -5.56
C LEU A 156 7.07 -10.65 -6.03
N GLY A 157 6.57 -11.70 -5.39
CA GLY A 157 6.73 -13.08 -5.85
C GLY A 157 6.11 -13.32 -7.22
N THR A 158 4.92 -12.75 -7.45
CA THR A 158 4.18 -12.87 -8.71
C THR A 158 4.71 -11.92 -9.80
N ASN A 159 4.94 -10.65 -9.45
CA ASN A 159 5.21 -9.58 -10.42
C ASN A 159 6.70 -9.18 -10.49
N GLY A 160 7.53 -9.61 -9.55
CA GLY A 160 8.89 -9.06 -9.37
C GLY A 160 9.85 -9.26 -10.53
N ASN A 161 9.58 -10.20 -11.45
CA ASN A 161 10.35 -10.36 -12.68
C ASN A 161 10.09 -9.23 -13.68
N ASP A 162 8.86 -8.72 -13.73
CA ASP A 162 8.47 -7.59 -14.60
C ASP A 162 8.86 -6.24 -14.00
N TYR A 163 9.09 -6.18 -12.68
CA TYR A 163 9.51 -4.99 -11.94
C TYR A 163 10.90 -5.14 -11.29
N PRO A 164 11.98 -5.29 -12.08
CA PRO A 164 13.32 -5.55 -11.55
C PRO A 164 13.87 -4.41 -10.68
N ARG A 165 13.46 -3.16 -10.93
CA ARG A 165 13.84 -2.00 -10.11
C ARG A 165 13.23 -2.08 -8.72
N VAL A 166 11.94 -2.41 -8.64
CA VAL A 166 11.23 -2.62 -7.37
C VAL A 166 11.86 -3.77 -6.60
N ARG A 167 12.16 -4.89 -7.26
CA ARG A 167 12.82 -6.04 -6.64
C ARG A 167 14.20 -5.68 -6.07
N LYS A 168 15.03 -4.98 -6.85
CA LYS A 168 16.35 -4.51 -6.39
C LYS A 168 16.22 -3.59 -5.18
N LYS A 169 15.29 -2.64 -5.23
CA LYS A 169 15.06 -1.68 -4.16
C LYS A 169 14.51 -2.35 -2.89
N HIS A 170 13.63 -3.34 -3.03
CA HIS A 170 13.17 -4.13 -1.89
C HIS A 170 14.31 -4.91 -1.23
N SER A 171 15.20 -5.50 -2.02
CA SER A 171 16.41 -6.17 -1.50
C SER A 171 17.30 -5.21 -0.70
N GLU A 172 17.45 -3.96 -1.17
CA GLU A 172 18.15 -2.90 -0.42
C GLU A 172 17.49 -2.61 0.94
N VAL A 173 16.15 -2.50 0.97
CA VAL A 173 15.40 -2.33 2.23
C VAL A 173 15.64 -3.50 3.19
N LEU A 174 15.57 -4.75 2.71
CA LEU A 174 15.81 -5.93 3.54
C LEU A 174 17.25 -5.98 4.07
N GLY A 175 18.23 -5.60 3.25
CA GLY A 175 19.63 -5.48 3.65
C GLY A 175 19.83 -4.48 4.80
N LEU A 176 19.17 -3.31 4.73
CA LEU A 176 19.20 -2.31 5.81
C LEU A 176 18.52 -2.81 7.09
N LEU A 177 17.46 -3.59 6.95
CA LEU A 177 16.82 -4.25 8.07
C LEU A 177 17.66 -5.39 8.65
N ARG A 178 18.69 -5.86 7.93
CA ARG A 178 19.48 -7.07 8.24
C ARG A 178 18.62 -8.35 8.21
N LEU A 179 17.62 -8.38 7.34
CA LEU A 179 16.81 -9.56 7.07
C LEU A 179 17.27 -10.20 5.76
N ASN A 180 17.37 -11.54 5.73
CA ASN A 180 17.63 -12.23 4.46
C ASN A 180 16.38 -12.16 3.58
N ALA A 181 16.58 -11.97 2.28
CA ALA A 181 15.52 -11.89 1.27
C ALA A 181 14.81 -13.22 0.96
N GLU A 182 15.03 -14.25 1.78
CA GLU A 182 14.47 -15.58 1.62
C GLU A 182 13.55 -15.90 2.81
N MET A 183 12.27 -15.59 2.66
CA MET A 183 11.13 -16.28 3.29
C MET A 183 9.95 -16.24 2.33
#